data_AF-A0A1A8WBE8-F1
#
_entry.id   AF-A0A1A8WBE8-F1
#
_cell.length_a   1.000
_cell.length_b   1.000
_cell.length_c   1.000
_cell.angle_alpha   90.00
_cell.angle_beta   90.00
_cell.angle_gamma   90.00
#
_symmetry.space_group_name_H-M   'P 1'
#
loop_
_entity.id
_entity.type
_entity.pdbx_description
1 polymer ?
#
loop_
_entity_poly.entity_id
_entity_poly.type
_entity_poly.pdbx_seq_one_letter_code
_entity_poly.pdbx_strand_id
1 'polypeptide(L)'
;MEHYEIGVLKLTTAEEMLGYDLIVDAIFGFSFKGEPRTPFDALIEMINNCKKPVVSIDVPSGTNIDSGTRKKQNKTNEDKIKQT
;
A
#
# COMPACT_ATOMS: atom_id res chain seq x y z
N MET A 1 15.90 1.60 -26.59
CA MET A 1 15.31 1.51 -25.25
C MET A 1 14.00 0.78 -25.41
N GLU A 2 13.76 -0.29 -24.66
CA GLU A 2 12.45 -0.95 -24.65
C GLU A 2 11.45 -0.01 -23.99
N HIS A 3 10.28 0.16 -24.63
CA HIS A 3 9.18 0.93 -24.08
C HIS A 3 8.31 -0.02 -23.28
N TYR A 4 8.23 0.19 -21.97
CA TYR A 4 7.25 -0.51 -21.14
C TYR A 4 5.92 0.24 -21.22
N GLU A 5 4.88 -0.46 -21.67
CA GLU A 5 3.52 0.05 -21.59
C GLU A 5 2.99 -0.17 -20.18
N ILE A 6 2.73 0.92 -19.46
CA ILE A 6 2.16 0.85 -18.11
C ILE A 6 0.65 1.02 -18.25
N GLY A 7 -0.08 -0.09 -18.12
CA GLY A 7 -1.53 -0.07 -18.11
C GLY A 7 -2.08 0.77 -16.95
N VAL A 8 -3.00 1.69 -17.26
CA VAL A 8 -3.73 2.45 -16.23
C VAL A 8 -5.02 1.72 -15.90
N LEU A 9 -5.04 1.10 -14.71
CA LEU A 9 -6.25 0.47 -14.18
C LEU A 9 -7.16 1.55 -13.58
N LYS A 10 -8.37 1.69 -14.11
CA LYS A 10 -9.36 2.65 -13.56
C LYS A 10 -9.95 2.16 -12.24
N LEU A 11 -10.15 0.85 -12.14
CA LEU A 11 -10.65 0.08 -11.02
C LEU A 11 -10.02 -1.30 -11.13
N THR A 12 -9.96 -2.03 -10.02
CA THR A 12 -9.48 -3.40 -10.03
C THR A 12 -10.24 -4.24 -9.00
N THR A 13 -10.32 -5.54 -9.23
CA THR A 13 -11.00 -6.50 -8.35
C THR A 13 -10.00 -7.23 -7.46
N ALA A 14 -10.48 -7.83 -6.37
CA ALA A 14 -9.66 -8.68 -5.52
C ALA A 14 -9.08 -9.90 -6.28
N GLU A 15 -9.75 -10.37 -7.31
CA GLU A 15 -9.29 -11.51 -8.13
C GLU A 15 -8.15 -11.09 -9.07
N GLU A 16 -8.25 -9.92 -9.71
CA GLU A 16 -7.17 -9.37 -10.53
C GLU A 16 -5.90 -9.11 -9.69
N MET A 17 -6.08 -8.68 -8.44
CA MET A 17 -4.98 -8.49 -7.49
C MET A 17 -4.18 -9.77 -7.22
N LEU A 18 -4.75 -10.96 -7.45
CA LEU A 18 -4.03 -12.24 -7.31
C LEU A 18 -2.91 -12.38 -8.34
N GLY A 19 -3.03 -11.74 -9.51
CA GLY A 19 -2.04 -11.76 -10.59
C GLY A 19 -0.77 -10.95 -10.33
N TYR A 20 -0.69 -10.24 -9.20
CA TYR A 20 0.47 -9.44 -8.81
C TYR A 20 1.16 -10.03 -7.59
N ASP A 21 2.48 -9.97 -7.53
CA ASP A 21 3.27 -10.47 -6.40
C ASP A 21 3.54 -9.42 -5.33
N LEU A 22 3.44 -8.14 -5.70
CA LEU A 22 3.78 -6.99 -4.86
C LEU A 22 2.89 -5.81 -5.22
N ILE A 23 2.47 -5.05 -4.20
CA ILE A 23 1.85 -3.74 -4.37
C ILE A 23 2.85 -2.67 -3.98
N VAL A 24 3.00 -1.68 -4.86
CA VAL A 24 3.72 -0.43 -4.54
C VAL A 24 2.70 0.64 -4.21
N ASP A 25 2.63 1.01 -2.95
CA ASP A 25 1.78 2.09 -2.47
C ASP A 25 2.51 3.43 -2.63
N ALA A 26 2.04 4.22 -3.57
CA ALA A 26 2.52 5.57 -3.87
C ALA A 26 1.37 6.58 -3.91
N ILE A 27 0.29 6.33 -3.14
CA ILE A 27 -0.93 7.15 -3.20
C ILE A 27 -0.72 8.47 -2.46
N PHE A 28 -0.29 8.42 -1.19
CA PHE A 28 -0.08 9.60 -0.35
C PHE A 28 1.24 9.55 0.42
N GLY A 29 1.94 10.69 0.47
CA GLY A 29 3.13 10.89 1.30
C GLY A 29 2.83 11.63 2.61
N PHE A 30 3.89 12.02 3.33
CA PHE A 30 3.82 12.60 4.67
C PHE A 30 3.00 13.90 4.77
N SER A 31 2.89 14.62 3.66
CA SER A 31 2.21 15.91 3.58
C SER A 31 0.70 15.80 3.38
N PHE A 32 0.16 14.58 3.20
CA PHE A 32 -1.29 14.39 3.10
C PHE A 32 -1.98 14.76 4.43
N LYS A 33 -3.15 15.41 4.32
CA LYS A 33 -3.93 15.92 5.45
C LYS A 33 -5.41 15.59 5.27
N GLY A 34 -6.06 15.26 6.38
CA GLY A 34 -7.47 14.84 6.39
C GLY A 34 -7.66 13.37 6.01
N GLU A 35 -8.90 12.99 5.73
CA GLU A 35 -9.26 11.62 5.37
C GLU A 35 -9.19 11.41 3.85
N PRO A 36 -8.70 10.25 3.36
CA PRO A 36 -8.82 9.85 1.96
C PRO A 36 -10.28 9.94 1.50
N ARG A 37 -10.49 10.43 0.27
CA ARG A 37 -11.81 10.47 -0.39
C ARG A 37 -11.80 9.60 -1.64
N THR A 38 -12.99 9.29 -2.13
CA THR A 38 -13.18 8.54 -3.37
C THR A 38 -12.35 9.10 -4.53
N PRO A 39 -11.63 8.24 -5.28
CA PRO A 39 -11.60 6.77 -5.19
C PRO A 39 -10.53 6.19 -4.24
N PHE A 40 -9.74 7.03 -3.57
CA PHE A 40 -8.56 6.59 -2.82
C PHE A 40 -8.90 5.88 -1.50
N ASP A 41 -10.03 6.22 -0.89
CA ASP A 41 -10.58 5.51 0.27
C ASP A 41 -10.74 4.00 0.01
N ALA A 42 -11.45 3.64 -1.06
CA ALA A 42 -11.70 2.25 -1.45
C ALA A 42 -10.42 1.53 -1.90
N LEU A 43 -9.50 2.25 -2.57
CA LEU A 43 -8.21 1.68 -2.96
C LEU A 43 -7.35 1.34 -1.75
N ILE A 44 -7.26 2.25 -0.77
CA ILE A 44 -6.50 2.01 0.47
C ILE A 44 -7.12 0.85 1.26
N GLU A 45 -8.45 0.78 1.35
CA GLU A 45 -9.13 -0.35 1.99
C GLU A 45 -8.81 -1.68 1.29
N MET A 46 -8.86 -1.71 -0.05
CA MET A 46 -8.51 -2.90 -0.83
C MET A 46 -7.05 -3.32 -0.62
N ILE A 47 -6.11 -2.37 -0.61
CA ILE A 47 -4.67 -2.65 -0.36
C ILE A 47 -4.48 -3.22 1.05
N ASN A 48 -5.12 -2.62 2.06
CA ASN A 48 -5.02 -3.08 3.45
C ASN A 48 -5.61 -4.48 3.66
N ASN A 49 -6.62 -4.85 2.86
CA ASN A 49 -7.27 -6.16 2.91
C ASN A 49 -6.66 -7.19 1.95
N CYS A 50 -5.79 -6.77 1.03
CA CYS A 50 -5.10 -7.71 0.16
C CYS A 50 -4.03 -8.46 0.98
N LYS A 51 -3.87 -9.76 0.72
CA LYS A 51 -2.83 -10.58 1.38
C LYS A 51 -1.47 -10.49 0.68
N LYS A 52 -1.29 -9.50 -0.21
CA LYS A 52 -0.05 -9.31 -0.97
C LYS A 52 0.92 -8.46 -0.15
N PRO A 53 2.24 -8.69 -0.26
CA PRO A 53 3.23 -7.75 0.24
C PRO A 53 2.98 -6.34 -0.28
N VAL A 54 3.10 -5.34 0.59
CA VAL A 54 2.95 -3.91 0.25
C VAL A 54 4.24 -3.18 0.60
N VAL A 55 4.77 -2.42 -0.35
CA VAL A 55 5.89 -1.50 -0.15
C VAL A 55 5.39 -0.09 -0.39
N SER A 56 5.42 0.74 0.67
CA SER A 56 4.99 2.13 0.58
C SER A 56 6.16 3.07 0.30
N ILE A 57 5.94 4.04 -0.57
CA ILE A 57 6.86 5.14 -0.83
C ILE A 57 6.59 6.24 0.20
N ASP A 58 7.61 6.66 0.93
CA ASP A 58 7.56 7.64 2.03
C ASP A 58 6.80 7.14 3.28
N VAL A 59 5.48 6.99 3.22
CA VAL A 59 4.64 6.50 4.33
C VAL A 59 3.52 5.61 3.81
N PRO A 60 3.02 4.63 4.59
CA PRO A 60 1.83 3.88 4.20
C PRO A 60 0.61 4.78 4.08
N SER A 61 -0.02 4.77 2.92
CA SER A 61 -1.23 5.55 2.65
C SER A 61 -2.34 5.19 3.64
N GLY A 62 -3.03 6.21 4.15
CA GLY A 62 -4.02 6.06 5.23
C GLY A 62 -3.43 6.07 6.64
N THR A 63 -2.12 6.26 6.80
CA THR A 63 -1.52 6.53 8.12
C THR A 63 -1.98 7.91 8.63
N ASN A 64 -2.51 7.97 9.86
CA ASN A 64 -2.78 9.25 10.53
C ASN A 64 -1.49 9.84 11.12
N ILE A 65 -0.88 10.76 10.37
CA ILE A 65 0.43 11.35 10.70
C ILE A 65 0.32 12.42 11.80
N ASP A 66 -0.84 13.06 11.95
CA ASP A 66 -1.04 14.14 12.92
C ASP A 66 -1.06 13.65 14.38
N SER A 67 -1.25 12.34 14.60
CA SER A 67 -1.33 11.73 15.93
C SER A 67 0.01 11.31 16.56
N GLY A 68 1.16 11.51 15.87
CA GLY A 68 2.50 11.22 16.39
C GLY A 68 2.78 9.76 16.78
N THR A 69 1.79 8.86 16.67
CA THR A 69 1.86 7.48 17.12
C THR A 69 1.90 6.58 15.90
N ARG A 70 3.11 6.26 15.43
CA ARG A 70 3.30 5.15 14.49
C ARG A 70 2.82 3.87 15.16
N LYS A 71 1.62 3.38 14.79
CA LYS A 71 1.22 2.01 15.11
C LYS A 71 2.25 1.11 14.45
N LYS A 72 3.11 0.46 15.25
CA LYS A 72 4.01 -0.58 14.75
C LYS A 72 3.12 -1.63 14.07
N GLN A 73 3.23 -1.75 12.75
CA GLN A 73 2.67 -2.91 12.06
C GLN A 73 3.37 -4.14 12.67
N ASN A 74 2.57 -5.08 13.16
CA ASN A 74 3.07 -6.29 13.79
C ASN A 74 3.84 -7.07 12.72
N LYS A 75 5.17 -7.07 12.82
CA LYS A 75 6.04 -7.98 12.06
C LYS A 75 5.61 -9.40 12.38
N THR A 76 5.16 -10.14 11.38
CA THR A 76 4.92 -11.58 11.49
C THR A 76 6.23 -12.29 11.80
N ASN A 77 6.14 -13.45 12.43
CA ASN A 77 7.29 -14.20 12.97
C ASN A 77 8.33 -14.65 11.92
N GLU A 78 8.11 -14.43 10.63
CA GLU A 78 9.03 -14.79 9.54
C GLU A 78 10.23 -13.83 9.42
N ASP A 79 10.09 -12.58 9.88
CA ASP A 79 11.16 -11.58 9.80
C ASP A 79 12.33 -11.82 10.78
N LYS A 80 12.15 -12.68 11.80
CA LYS A 80 13.20 -12.96 12.80
C LYS A 80 14.28 -13.93 12.32
N ILE A 81 14.03 -14.69 11.26
CA ILE A 81 14.92 -15.79 10.85
C ILE A 81 16.00 -15.31 9.86
N LYS A 82 15.87 -14.14 9.24
CA LYS A 82 16.81 -13.65 8.22
C LYS A 82 17.93 -12.71 8.73
N GLN A 83 18.17 -12.67 10.04
CA GLN A 83 19.19 -11.77 10.62
C GLN A 83 20.17 -12.49 11.56
N THR A 84 20.48 -13.75 11.29
CA THR A 84 21.63 -14.49 11.85
C THR A 84 22.22 -15.33 10.73
#